data_AF-A0A0E3CB36-F1
#
_entry.id   AF-A0A0E3CB36-F1
#
_cell.length_a   1.000
_cell.length_b   1.000
_cell.length_c   1.000
_cell.angle_alpha   90.00
_cell.angle_beta   90.00
_cell.angle_gamma   90.00
#
_symmetry.space_group_name_H-M   'P 1'
#
loop_
_entity.id
_entity.type
_entity.pdbx_description
1 polymer ?
#
loop_
_entity_poly.entity_id
_entity_poly.type
_entity_poly.pdbx_seq_one_letter_code
_entity_poly.pdbx_strand_id
1 'polypeptide(L)'
;MQHNDRHWRKECWHEAKTADWCTQAQKALMWDRWKAGDTLHKIGKLLDRPHTSIHTILSATGGIRPAARHRSRLALTMPEREEISRALAAGESIRCVASRFK
;
A
#
# COMPACT_ATOMS: atom_id res chain seq x y z
N MET A 1 -13.30 -31.71 -19.81
CA MET A 1 -12.04 -31.19 -19.23
C MET A 1 -11.32 -30.40 -20.31
N GLN A 2 -11.64 -29.11 -20.45
CA GLN A 2 -10.90 -28.15 -21.28
C GLN A 2 -11.04 -26.80 -20.57
N HIS A 3 -10.01 -26.38 -19.83
CA HIS A 3 -9.94 -25.03 -19.27
C HIS A 3 -8.87 -24.29 -20.07
N ASN A 4 -9.27 -23.17 -20.67
CA ASN A 4 -8.52 -22.44 -21.69
C ASN A 4 -7.52 -21.48 -21.01
N ASP A 5 -6.25 -21.90 -20.94
CA ASP A 5 -5.13 -21.23 -20.24
C ASP A 5 -4.72 -19.83 -20.74
N ARG A 6 -5.42 -19.25 -21.73
CA ARG A 6 -5.06 -17.94 -22.30
C ARG A 6 -5.77 -16.72 -21.69
N HIS A 7 -6.81 -16.90 -20.88
CA HIS A 7 -7.52 -15.77 -20.26
C HIS A 7 -6.82 -15.24 -18.99
N TRP A 8 -6.14 -16.13 -18.25
CA TRP A 8 -5.54 -15.85 -16.94
C TRP A 8 -4.48 -14.74 -16.94
N ARG A 9 -3.69 -14.62 -18.04
CA ARG A 9 -2.55 -13.67 -18.09
C ARG A 9 -2.95 -12.20 -18.14
N LYS A 10 -4.16 -11.86 -18.61
CA LYS A 10 -4.65 -10.46 -18.63
C LYS A 10 -5.35 -10.07 -17.33
N GLU A 11 -6.00 -11.02 -16.65
CA GLU A 11 -6.67 -10.80 -15.36
C GLU A 11 -5.65 -10.59 -14.23
N CYS A 12 -4.57 -11.38 -14.20
CA CYS A 12 -3.48 -11.22 -13.24
C CYS A 12 -2.81 -9.83 -13.28
N TRP A 13 -2.72 -9.20 -14.46
CA TRP A 13 -2.15 -7.87 -14.63
C TRP A 13 -3.11 -6.74 -14.21
N HIS A 14 -4.42 -6.97 -14.23
CA HIS A 14 -5.40 -6.04 -13.65
C HIS A 14 -5.46 -6.16 -12.12
N GLU A 15 -5.20 -7.35 -11.57
CA GLU A 15 -5.10 -7.59 -10.11
C GLU A 15 -3.82 -7.01 -9.49
N ALA A 16 -2.67 -7.05 -10.17
CA ALA A 16 -1.43 -6.46 -9.65
C ALA A 16 -1.48 -4.92 -9.52
N LYS A 17 -2.46 -4.26 -10.18
CA LYS A 17 -2.77 -2.83 -10.05
C LYS A 17 -3.67 -2.49 -8.86
N THR A 18 -3.89 -3.41 -7.93
CA THR A 18 -4.71 -3.19 -6.73
C THR A 18 -3.90 -2.71 -5.51
N ALA A 19 -2.73 -2.09 -5.70
CA ALA A 19 -2.02 -1.43 -4.59
C ALA A 19 -2.51 0.02 -4.32
N ASP A 20 -3.11 0.68 -5.33
CA ASP A 20 -3.43 2.13 -5.34
C ASP A 20 -4.92 2.46 -5.06
N TRP A 21 -5.81 1.47 -4.98
CA TRP A 21 -7.27 1.69 -4.97
C TRP A 21 -7.90 2.01 -3.61
N CYS A 22 -7.13 1.97 -2.52
CA CYS A 22 -7.68 1.97 -1.18
C CYS A 22 -6.82 2.83 -0.26
N THR A 23 -7.39 3.94 0.20
CA THR A 23 -6.80 4.79 1.23
C THR A 23 -6.55 3.99 2.50
N GLN A 24 -5.63 4.44 3.36
CA GLN A 24 -5.33 3.75 4.61
C GLN A 24 -6.58 3.59 5.50
N ALA A 25 -7.50 4.57 5.46
CA ALA A 25 -8.77 4.54 6.17
C ALA A 25 -9.72 3.46 5.64
N GLN A 26 -9.86 3.34 4.32
CA GLN A 26 -10.68 2.28 3.70
C GLN A 26 -10.10 0.88 3.97
N LYS A 27 -8.77 0.74 3.95
CA LYS A 27 -8.10 -0.52 4.35
C LYS A 27 -8.38 -0.84 5.82
N ALA A 28 -8.33 0.17 6.70
CA ALA A 28 -8.64 -0.02 8.11
C ALA A 28 -10.09 -0.49 8.32
N LEU A 29 -11.06 0.19 7.70
CA LEU A 29 -12.47 -0.17 7.76
C LEU A 29 -12.74 -1.59 7.23
N MET A 30 -12.11 -1.96 6.11
CA MET A 30 -12.19 -3.33 5.57
C MET A 30 -11.74 -4.36 6.60
N TRP A 31 -10.57 -4.16 7.22
CA TRP A 31 -10.02 -5.06 8.24
C TRP A 31 -10.87 -5.10 9.52
N ASP A 32 -11.45 -3.97 9.93
CA ASP A 32 -12.32 -3.91 11.11
C ASP A 32 -13.61 -4.70 10.87
N ARG A 33 -14.20 -4.62 9.68
CA ARG A 33 -15.39 -5.38 9.28
C ARG A 33 -15.11 -6.87 9.10
N TRP A 34 -13.95 -7.21 8.53
CA TRP A 34 -13.48 -8.60 8.45
C TRP A 34 -13.32 -9.21 9.85
N LYS A 35 -12.71 -8.48 10.79
CA LYS A 35 -12.58 -8.94 12.19
C LYS A 35 -13.94 -9.09 12.88
N ALA A 36 -14.93 -8.26 12.52
CA ALA A 36 -16.30 -8.36 13.02
C ALA A 36 -17.09 -9.54 12.41
N GLY A 37 -16.54 -10.27 11.43
CA GLY A 37 -17.20 -11.41 10.79
C GLY A 37 -18.17 -11.04 9.66
N ASP A 38 -18.11 -9.81 9.15
CA ASP A 38 -18.94 -9.40 8.01
C ASP A 38 -18.53 -10.15 6.73
N THR A 39 -19.51 -10.49 5.89
CA THR A 39 -19.25 -11.16 4.61
C THR A 39 -18.59 -10.23 3.60
N LEU A 40 -17.78 -10.80 2.69
CA LEU A 40 -17.07 -10.03 1.65
C LEU A 40 -18.00 -9.16 0.80
N HIS A 41 -19.22 -9.63 0.54
CA HIS A 41 -20.24 -8.88 -0.20
C HIS A 41 -20.72 -7.64 0.56
N LYS A 42 -20.92 -7.76 1.89
CA LYS A 42 -21.32 -6.64 2.74
C LYS A 42 -20.20 -5.60 2.85
N ILE A 43 -18.95 -6.06 3.01
CA ILE A 43 -17.76 -5.18 3.02
C ILE A 43 -17.60 -4.48 1.67
N GLY A 44 -17.78 -5.20 0.56
CA GLY A 44 -17.75 -4.64 -0.79
C GLY A 44 -18.80 -3.55 -0.99
N LYS A 45 -20.04 -3.78 -0.57
CA LYS A 45 -21.10 -2.78 -0.63
C LYS A 45 -20.79 -1.53 0.21
N LEU A 46 -20.19 -1.69 1.38
CA LEU A 46 -19.80 -0.56 2.25
C LEU A 46 -18.69 0.30 1.65
N LEU A 47 -17.78 -0.32 0.90
CA LEU A 47 -16.65 0.38 0.28
C LEU A 47 -16.95 0.84 -1.15
N ASP A 48 -18.12 0.50 -1.69
CA ASP A 48 -18.51 0.64 -3.10
C ASP A 48 -17.52 -0.07 -4.05
N ARG A 49 -17.20 -1.33 -3.72
CA ARG A 49 -16.16 -2.12 -4.38
C ARG A 49 -16.58 -3.56 -4.65
N PRO A 50 -16.03 -4.18 -5.72
CA PRO A 50 -16.24 -5.59 -5.98
C PRO A 50 -15.64 -6.44 -4.85
N HIS A 51 -16.41 -7.42 -4.37
CA HIS A 51 -16.00 -8.33 -3.31
C HIS A 51 -14.75 -9.16 -3.67
N THR A 52 -14.49 -9.36 -4.97
CA THR A 52 -13.30 -10.04 -5.49
C THR A 52 -12.01 -9.31 -5.12
N SER A 53 -11.97 -7.97 -5.16
CA SER A 53 -10.75 -7.23 -4.79
C SER A 53 -10.44 -7.35 -3.29
N ILE A 54 -11.48 -7.40 -2.46
CA ILE A 54 -11.34 -7.59 -1.01
C ILE A 54 -10.84 -9.01 -0.72
N HIS A 55 -11.38 -10.01 -1.42
CA HIS A 55 -10.90 -11.39 -1.34
C HIS A 55 -9.41 -11.49 -1.66
N THR A 56 -8.95 -10.88 -2.76
CA THR A 56 -7.53 -10.88 -3.16
C THR A 56 -6.62 -10.25 -2.10
N ILE A 57 -7.05 -9.17 -1.44
CA ILE A 57 -6.26 -8.57 -0.35
C ILE A 57 -6.21 -9.47 0.89
N LEU A 58 -7.34 -10.05 1.28
CA LEU A 58 -7.42 -10.91 2.44
C LEU A 58 -6.62 -12.20 2.22
N SER A 59 -6.77 -12.85 1.06
CA SER A 59 -6.06 -14.08 0.72
C SER A 59 -4.55 -13.87 0.63
N ALA A 60 -4.08 -12.73 0.11
CA ALA A 60 -2.67 -12.39 0.04
C ALA A 60 -1.98 -12.32 1.42
N THR A 61 -2.74 -12.01 2.47
CA THR A 61 -2.22 -11.95 3.85
C THR A 61 -2.72 -13.12 4.72
N GLY A 62 -3.33 -14.14 4.12
CA GLY A 62 -3.89 -15.29 4.85
C GLY A 62 -5.04 -14.94 5.80
N GLY A 63 -5.74 -13.82 5.56
CA GLY A 63 -6.82 -13.33 6.41
C GLY A 63 -6.35 -12.65 7.71
N ILE A 64 -5.04 -12.45 7.89
CA ILE A 64 -4.45 -11.77 9.05
C ILE A 64 -4.14 -10.32 8.66
N ARG A 65 -4.53 -9.37 9.51
CA ARG A 65 -4.27 -7.94 9.28
C ARG A 65 -2.75 -7.69 9.29
N PRO A 66 -2.15 -7.20 8.19
CA PRO A 66 -0.75 -6.84 8.18
C PRO A 66 -0.51 -5.64 9.11
N ALA A 67 0.65 -5.62 9.76
CA ALA A 67 1.06 -4.50 10.57
C ALA A 67 1.04 -3.20 9.75
N ALA A 68 0.59 -2.11 10.36
CA ALA A 68 0.63 -0.81 9.71
C ALA A 68 2.07 -0.49 9.31
N ARG A 69 2.29 -0.19 8.03
CA ARG A 69 3.61 0.21 7.54
C ARG A 69 3.95 1.56 8.17
N HIS A 70 4.93 1.56 9.06
CA HIS A 70 5.51 2.77 9.62
C HIS A 70 6.81 3.10 8.89
N ARG A 71 7.08 4.39 8.63
CA ARG A 71 8.40 4.78 8.13
C ARG A 71 9.43 4.57 9.25
N SER A 72 10.65 4.17 8.90
CA SER A 72 11.71 4.09 9.91
C SER A 72 11.89 5.45 10.60
N ARG A 73 12.25 5.45 11.88
CA ARG A 73 12.66 6.68 12.59
C ARG A 73 13.84 7.38 11.91
N LEU A 74 14.66 6.61 11.18
CA LEU A 74 15.80 7.11 10.41
C LEU A 74 15.44 7.59 9.01
N ALA A 75 14.15 7.54 8.62
CA ALA A 75 13.72 7.97 7.30
C ALA A 75 13.66 9.51 7.23
N LEU A 76 14.30 10.10 6.23
CA LEU A 76 14.28 11.54 6.00
C LEU A 76 12.86 12.05 5.71
N THR A 77 12.45 13.05 6.47
CA THR A 77 11.22 13.83 6.29
C THR A 77 11.27 14.63 4.98
N MET A 78 10.11 15.10 4.49
CA MET A 78 10.05 15.98 3.32
C MET A 78 11.03 17.16 3.39
N PRO A 79 11.05 17.98 4.46
CA PRO A 79 11.93 19.14 4.54
C PRO A 79 13.42 18.75 4.61
N GLU A 80 13.77 17.66 5.28
CA GLU A 80 15.16 17.19 5.32
C GLU A 80 15.66 16.76 3.93
N ARG A 81 14.82 16.11 3.14
CA ARG A 81 15.17 15.76 1.76
C ARG A 81 15.29 16.98 0.86
N GLU A 82 14.44 17.98 1.05
CA GLU A 82 14.54 19.24 0.32
C GLU A 82 15.83 19.99 0.67
N GLU A 83 16.22 20.02 1.94
CA GLU A 83 17.47 20.63 2.38
C GLU A 83 18.69 19.93 1.76
N ILE A 84 18.72 18.59 1.76
CA ILE A 84 19.76 17.83 1.06
C ILE A 84 19.78 18.18 -0.43
N SER A 85 18.61 18.23 -1.08
CA SER A 85 18.51 18.56 -2.50
C SER A 85 19.05 19.95 -2.81
N ARG A 86 18.72 20.96 -1.99
CA ARG A 86 19.20 22.34 -2.17
C ARG A 86 20.70 22.46 -1.97
N ALA A 87 21.23 21.79 -0.94
CA ALA A 87 22.66 21.82 -0.66
C ALA A 87 23.48 21.13 -1.76
N LEU A 88 22.97 20.01 -2.30
CA LEU A 88 23.57 19.36 -3.48
C LEU A 88 23.54 20.28 -4.71
N ALA A 89 22.43 20.97 -4.97
CA ALA A 89 22.32 21.93 -6.06
C ALA A 89 23.26 23.14 -5.88
N ALA A 90 23.53 23.54 -4.64
CA ALA A 90 24.49 24.59 -4.29
C ALA A 90 25.97 24.13 -4.35
N GLY A 91 26.23 22.83 -4.63
CA GLY A 91 27.58 22.29 -4.71
C GLY A 91 28.26 22.09 -3.35
N GLU A 92 27.48 22.02 -2.27
CA GLU A 92 28.04 21.80 -0.94
C GLU A 92 28.59 20.38 -0.78
N SER A 93 29.67 20.25 0.00
CA SER A 93 30.20 18.92 0.32
C SER A 93 29.24 18.11 1.18
N ILE A 94 29.17 16.80 0.95
CA ILE A 94 28.32 15.88 1.72
C ILE A 94 28.59 15.99 3.23
N ARG A 95 29.84 16.25 3.64
CA ARG A 95 30.21 16.43 5.05
C ARG A 95 29.56 17.70 5.66
N CYS A 96 29.51 18.78 4.90
CA CYS A 96 28.86 20.03 5.31
C CYS A 96 27.33 19.85 5.43
N VAL A 97 26.74 19.10 4.50
CA VAL A 97 25.30 18.78 4.56
C VAL A 97 24.99 17.89 5.75
N ALA A 98 25.81 16.87 6.02
CA ALA A 98 25.61 15.94 7.12
C ALA A 98 25.67 16.60 8.50
N SER A 99 26.46 17.67 8.69
CA SER A 99 26.54 18.38 9.98
C SER A 99 25.26 19.17 10.32
N ARG A 100 24.34 19.34 9.36
CA ARG A 100 23.04 20.00 9.55
C ARG A 100 21.97 19.06 10.08
N PHE A 101 22.20 17.75 10.03
CA PHE A 101 21.26 16.71 10.49
C PHE A 101 21.82 16.04 11.76
N LYS A 102 20.93 15.63 12.68
CA LYS A 102 21.26 14.97 13.94
C LYS A 102 20.73 13.54 13.98
#